data_AF-A0A0C9Z119-F1
#
_entry.id   AF-A0A0C9Z119-F1
#
_cell.length_a   1.000
_cell.length_b   1.000
_cell.length_c   1.000
_cell.angle_alpha   90.00
_cell.angle_beta   90.00
_cell.angle_gamma   90.00
#
_symmetry.space_group_name_H-M   'P 1'
#
loop_
_entity.id
_entity.type
_entity.pdbx_description
1 polymer ?
#
loop_
_entity_poly.entity_id
_entity_poly.type
_entity_poly.pdbx_seq_one_letter_code
_entity_poly.pdbx_strand_id
1 'polypeptide(L)'
;MAVEPFLGTRAQRAFMITKAIVVIAMVASTFGITLPCYLALFILAELFELALAYDALRLRNVIQLLGIVGFHCALIVFSALQVHETKTAIVPCYLSQCGDNPNFLWDKVMPFLVVAPCIVGASWILIIYWIKALYEEFGQPSSEQQYLSTRATLTVFTIFAFLLLLASFIVGVKCFHDFDKGLHDSKTQELHAVVFFSSDAQERDSAYSTGGAALQPQISIE
;
A
#
# COMPACT_ATOMS: atom_id res chain seq x y z
N MET A 1 -10.06 4.93 44.80
CA MET A 1 -10.74 5.38 43.56
C MET A 1 -11.10 4.13 42.78
N ALA A 2 -12.38 3.83 42.57
CA ALA A 2 -12.78 2.66 41.81
C ALA A 2 -12.35 2.87 40.36
N VAL A 3 -11.37 2.09 39.90
CA VAL A 3 -11.03 1.98 38.48
C VAL A 3 -12.26 1.39 37.83
N GLU A 4 -13.01 2.18 37.07
CA GLU A 4 -14.16 1.62 36.36
C GLU A 4 -13.67 0.49 35.45
N PRO A 5 -14.41 -0.63 35.39
CA PRO A 5 -14.01 -1.76 34.58
C PRO A 5 -13.87 -1.33 33.12
N PHE A 6 -12.86 -1.88 32.44
CA PHE A 6 -12.69 -1.77 31.00
C PHE A 6 -14.00 -2.15 30.29
N LEU A 7 -14.45 -1.36 29.30
CA LEU A 7 -15.78 -1.47 28.66
C LEU A 7 -16.96 -1.22 29.62
N GLY A 8 -16.75 -0.46 30.69
CA GLY A 8 -17.80 -0.10 31.64
C GLY A 8 -18.87 0.83 31.04
N THR A 9 -18.48 1.65 30.06
CA THR A 9 -19.33 2.71 29.52
C THR A 9 -19.96 2.30 28.18
N ARG A 10 -21.16 2.82 27.91
CA ARG A 10 -21.90 2.50 26.66
C ARG A 10 -21.13 2.95 25.42
N ALA A 11 -20.40 4.07 25.52
CA ALA A 11 -19.59 4.62 24.44
C ALA A 11 -18.40 3.70 24.09
N GLN A 12 -17.69 3.19 25.10
CA GLN A 12 -16.57 2.26 24.89
C GLN A 12 -17.01 0.97 24.18
N ARG A 13 -18.12 0.38 24.62
CA ARG A 13 -18.69 -0.83 24.00
C ARG A 13 -19.13 -0.57 22.58
N ALA A 14 -19.87 0.53 22.34
CA ALA A 14 -20.39 0.85 21.02
C ALA A 14 -19.26 1.18 20.03
N PHE A 15 -18.19 1.84 20.47
CA PHE A 15 -17.01 2.09 19.65
C PHE A 15 -16.33 0.78 19.22
N MET A 16 -16.07 -0.13 20.16
CA MET A 16 -15.44 -1.42 19.86
C MET A 16 -16.31 -2.30 18.95
N ILE A 17 -17.63 -2.33 19.18
CA ILE A 17 -18.57 -3.05 18.32
C ILE A 17 -18.57 -2.45 16.91
N THR A 18 -18.60 -1.13 16.77
CA THR A 18 -18.54 -0.46 15.47
C THR A 18 -17.28 -0.85 14.71
N LYS A 19 -16.11 -0.80 15.36
CA LYS A 19 -14.84 -1.21 14.76
C LYS A 19 -14.83 -2.69 14.35
N ALA A 20 -15.31 -3.58 15.21
CA ALA A 20 -15.38 -5.01 14.90
C ALA A 20 -16.32 -5.30 13.71
N ILE A 21 -17.46 -4.61 13.63
CA ILE A 21 -18.39 -4.74 12.50
C ILE A 21 -17.73 -4.30 11.19
N VAL A 22 -16.99 -3.18 11.20
CA VAL A 22 -16.28 -2.68 10.01
C VAL A 22 -15.24 -3.70 9.52
N VAL A 23 -14.43 -4.24 10.43
CA VAL A 23 -13.46 -5.31 10.11
C VAL A 23 -14.16 -6.51 9.48
N ILE A 24 -15.25 -6.99 10.10
CA ILE A 24 -15.99 -8.16 9.62
C ILE A 24 -16.62 -7.87 8.25
N ALA A 25 -17.23 -6.69 8.06
CA ALA A 25 -17.83 -6.30 6.78
C ALA A 25 -16.78 -6.22 5.66
N MET A 26 -15.60 -5.67 5.96
CA MET A 26 -14.49 -5.60 5.02
C MET A 26 -13.97 -6.99 4.67
N VAL A 27 -13.71 -7.84 5.67
CA VAL A 27 -13.27 -9.22 5.45
C VAL A 27 -14.32 -10.01 4.65
N ALA A 28 -15.60 -9.89 5.00
CA ALA A 28 -16.71 -10.53 4.28
C ALA A 28 -16.79 -10.10 2.82
N SER A 29 -16.55 -8.82 2.51
CA SER A 29 -16.55 -8.30 1.14
C SER A 29 -15.45 -8.92 0.25
N THR A 30 -14.43 -9.52 0.85
CA THR A 30 -13.29 -10.09 0.12
C THR A 30 -13.38 -11.60 -0.12
N PHE A 31 -14.27 -12.33 0.56
CA PHE A 31 -14.45 -13.77 0.35
C PHE A 31 -15.23 -14.02 -0.95
N GLY A 32 -14.51 -14.25 -2.05
CA GLY A 32 -15.12 -14.65 -3.33
C GLY A 32 -14.19 -14.71 -4.54
N ILE A 33 -12.99 -14.12 -4.46
CA ILE A 33 -12.00 -14.05 -5.55
C ILE A 33 -10.60 -14.07 -4.92
N THR A 34 -9.57 -14.51 -5.64
CA THR A 34 -8.15 -14.28 -5.24
C THR A 34 -7.95 -12.79 -4.97
N LEU A 35 -7.85 -12.40 -3.68
CA LEU A 35 -7.69 -11.01 -3.28
C LEU A 35 -6.43 -10.43 -3.92
N PRO A 36 -6.50 -9.24 -4.56
CA PRO A 36 -5.34 -8.41 -4.80
C PRO A 36 -4.60 -8.17 -3.48
N CYS A 37 -3.26 -8.13 -3.53
CA CYS A 37 -2.39 -7.79 -2.40
C CYS A 37 -2.90 -6.55 -1.62
N TYR A 38 -3.41 -5.55 -2.33
CA TYR A 38 -3.95 -4.31 -1.74
C TYR A 38 -5.13 -4.54 -0.78
N LEU A 39 -6.04 -5.47 -1.07
CA LEU A 39 -7.18 -5.77 -0.19
C LEU A 39 -6.73 -6.48 1.10
N ALA A 40 -5.66 -7.27 1.04
CA ALA A 40 -5.09 -7.92 2.23
C ALA A 40 -4.42 -6.91 3.17
N LEU A 41 -3.70 -5.92 2.62
CA LEU A 41 -3.15 -4.81 3.40
C LEU A 41 -4.25 -4.00 4.10
N PHE A 42 -5.38 -3.87 3.42
CA PHE A 42 -6.55 -3.17 3.94
C PHE A 42 -7.17 -3.88 5.16
N ILE A 43 -7.31 -5.20 5.10
CA ILE A 43 -7.75 -6.03 6.23
C ILE A 43 -6.75 -5.92 7.40
N LEU A 44 -5.45 -6.00 7.11
CA LEU A 44 -4.41 -5.89 8.14
C LEU A 44 -4.45 -4.53 8.84
N ALA A 45 -4.68 -3.44 8.09
CA ALA A 45 -4.77 -2.11 8.65
C ALA A 45 -5.98 -1.93 9.59
N GLU A 46 -7.15 -2.46 9.19
CA GLU A 46 -8.36 -2.44 10.04
C GLU A 46 -8.17 -3.30 11.32
N LEU A 47 -7.48 -4.43 11.24
CA LEU A 47 -7.11 -5.23 12.42
C LEU A 47 -6.14 -4.48 13.35
N PHE A 48 -5.15 -3.80 12.76
CA PHE A 48 -4.22 -2.96 13.52
C PHE A 48 -4.95 -1.81 14.23
N GLU A 49 -5.90 -1.15 13.56
CA GLU A 49 -6.74 -0.14 14.20
C GLU A 49 -7.60 -0.68 15.33
N LEU A 50 -8.15 -1.88 15.20
CA LEU A 50 -8.90 -2.52 16.28
C LEU A 50 -8.02 -2.79 17.50
N ALA A 51 -6.76 -3.20 17.28
CA ALA A 51 -5.78 -3.37 18.35
C ALA A 51 -5.41 -2.03 19.01
N LEU A 52 -5.20 -0.97 18.21
CA LEU A 52 -4.95 0.38 18.74
C LEU A 52 -6.17 0.93 19.48
N ALA A 53 -7.39 0.64 19.02
CA ALA A 53 -8.63 1.02 19.70
C ALA A 53 -8.75 0.35 21.06
N TYR A 54 -8.46 -0.96 21.13
CA TYR A 54 -8.42 -1.69 22.39
C TYR A 54 -7.41 -1.08 23.37
N ASP A 55 -6.19 -0.82 22.92
CA ASP A 55 -5.13 -0.26 23.76
C ASP A 55 -5.45 1.18 24.20
N ALA A 56 -5.97 2.02 23.28
CA ALA A 56 -6.42 3.38 23.57
C ALA A 56 -7.49 3.41 24.67
N LEU A 57 -8.48 2.51 24.60
CA LEU A 57 -9.54 2.42 25.59
C LEU A 57 -9.04 1.86 26.92
N ARG A 58 -8.16 0.84 26.89
CA ARG A 58 -7.59 0.22 28.09
C ARG A 58 -6.75 1.21 28.89
N LEU A 59 -5.96 2.03 28.21
CA LEU A 59 -5.06 3.00 28.83
C LEU A 59 -5.71 4.39 28.99
N ARG A 60 -6.97 4.57 28.56
CA ARG A 60 -7.65 5.87 28.48
C ARG A 60 -6.79 6.93 27.78
N ASN A 61 -6.13 6.52 26.70
CA ASN A 61 -5.16 7.34 25.98
C ASN A 61 -5.83 8.12 24.85
N VAL A 62 -6.06 9.42 25.10
CA VAL A 62 -6.66 10.35 24.13
C VAL A 62 -5.79 10.54 22.87
N ILE A 63 -4.47 10.45 23.01
CA ILE A 63 -3.51 10.60 21.91
C ILE A 63 -3.73 9.48 20.89
N GLN A 64 -3.91 8.27 21.40
CA GLN A 64 -4.11 7.09 20.58
C GLN A 64 -5.48 7.10 19.90
N LEU A 65 -6.51 7.67 20.55
CA LEU A 65 -7.79 7.96 19.89
C LEU A 65 -7.63 8.94 18.71
N LEU A 66 -6.86 10.01 18.88
CA LEU A 66 -6.56 10.94 17.78
C LEU A 66 -5.77 10.25 16.66
N GLY A 67 -4.81 9.39 17.03
CA GLY A 67 -4.06 8.54 16.10
C GLY A 67 -4.96 7.63 15.26
N ILE A 68 -6.01 7.04 15.86
CA ILE A 68 -7.00 6.23 15.14
C ILE A 68 -7.76 7.07 14.10
N VAL A 69 -8.17 8.30 14.42
CA VAL A 69 -8.85 9.17 13.43
C VAL A 69 -7.95 9.49 12.24
N GLY A 70 -6.67 9.80 12.53
CA GLY A 70 -5.68 10.13 11.50
C GLY A 70 -5.33 8.94 10.62
N PHE A 71 -5.08 7.78 11.21
CA PHE A 71 -4.77 6.56 10.46
C PHE A 71 -5.98 6.12 9.61
N HIS A 72 -7.20 6.23 10.13
CA HIS A 72 -8.40 5.90 9.35
C HIS A 72 -8.60 6.86 8.17
N CYS A 73 -8.26 8.15 8.33
CA CYS A 73 -8.23 9.10 7.22
C CYS A 73 -7.20 8.71 6.14
N ALA A 74 -6.01 8.26 6.54
CA ALA A 74 -5.01 7.74 5.61
C ALA A 74 -5.51 6.49 4.86
N LEU A 75 -6.29 5.61 5.51
CA LEU A 75 -6.92 4.47 4.85
C LEU A 75 -7.96 4.87 3.81
N ILE A 76 -8.70 5.97 4.02
CA ILE A 76 -9.59 6.54 2.98
C ILE A 76 -8.77 6.96 1.76
N VAL A 77 -7.67 7.68 1.94
CA VAL A 77 -6.81 8.10 0.82
C VAL A 77 -6.23 6.87 0.09
N PHE A 78 -5.71 5.90 0.85
CA PHE A 78 -5.16 4.67 0.29
C PHE A 78 -6.22 3.86 -0.49
N SER A 79 -7.45 3.80 0.03
CA SER A 79 -8.57 3.13 -0.63
C SER A 79 -8.96 3.80 -1.95
N ALA A 80 -8.79 5.12 -2.09
CA ALA A 80 -9.02 5.82 -3.35
C ALA A 80 -7.90 5.54 -4.37
N LEU A 81 -6.64 5.52 -3.91
CA LEU A 81 -5.48 5.24 -4.77
C LEU A 81 -5.51 3.81 -5.33
N GLN A 82 -5.96 2.82 -4.53
CA GLN A 82 -6.01 1.43 -4.98
C GLN A 82 -6.86 1.23 -6.24
N VAL A 83 -7.90 2.05 -6.43
CA VAL A 83 -8.79 1.99 -7.60
C VAL A 83 -8.03 2.38 -8.87
N HIS A 84 -7.23 3.44 -8.78
CA HIS A 84 -6.44 3.93 -9.89
C HIS A 84 -5.33 2.93 -10.26
N GLU A 85 -4.56 2.48 -9.27
CA GLU A 85 -3.46 1.55 -9.51
C GLU A 85 -3.95 0.23 -10.07
N THR A 86 -5.08 -0.28 -9.60
CA THR A 86 -5.65 -1.52 -10.13
C THR A 86 -6.12 -1.37 -11.57
N LYS A 87 -6.70 -0.22 -11.94
CA LYS A 87 -7.10 0.05 -13.32
C LYS A 87 -5.90 0.08 -14.26
N THR A 88 -4.80 0.68 -13.82
CA THR A 88 -3.56 0.77 -14.61
C THR A 88 -2.84 -0.58 -14.71
N ALA A 89 -2.91 -1.40 -13.65
CA ALA A 89 -2.29 -2.74 -13.63
C ALA A 89 -3.06 -3.79 -14.45
N ILE A 90 -4.36 -3.58 -14.71
CA ILE A 90 -5.16 -4.48 -15.55
C ILE A 90 -4.80 -4.24 -17.02
N VAL A 91 -3.98 -5.14 -17.56
CA VAL A 91 -3.65 -5.16 -18.99
C VAL A 91 -4.89 -5.62 -19.78
N PRO A 92 -5.27 -4.94 -20.87
CA PRO A 92 -6.35 -5.40 -21.72
C PRO A 92 -6.05 -6.80 -22.24
N CYS A 93 -7.04 -7.66 -22.12
CA CYS A 93 -6.94 -9.08 -22.38
C CYS A 93 -6.83 -9.33 -23.89
N TYR A 94 -5.68 -9.85 -24.35
CA TYR A 94 -5.39 -10.09 -25.77
C TYR A 94 -5.42 -11.57 -26.17
N LEU A 95 -5.59 -12.48 -25.21
CA LEU A 95 -5.78 -13.92 -25.47
C LEU A 95 -7.26 -14.29 -25.34
N SER A 96 -7.66 -15.35 -26.05
CA SER A 96 -9.02 -15.91 -26.25
C SER A 96 -9.86 -16.23 -25.00
N GLN A 97 -9.43 -15.80 -23.80
CA GLN A 97 -10.09 -15.98 -22.52
C GLN A 97 -11.10 -14.85 -22.19
N CYS A 98 -11.00 -13.72 -22.88
CA CYS A 98 -11.96 -12.63 -22.76
C CYS A 98 -12.82 -12.66 -24.02
N GLY A 99 -14.15 -12.79 -23.86
CA GLY A 99 -15.08 -12.67 -24.99
C GLY A 99 -15.01 -11.29 -25.64
N ASP A 100 -16.00 -10.94 -26.47
CA ASP A 100 -16.06 -9.71 -27.29
C ASP A 100 -15.83 -8.37 -26.55
N ASN A 101 -15.74 -8.38 -25.22
CA ASN A 101 -15.54 -7.22 -24.35
C ASN A 101 -14.11 -7.17 -23.77
N PRO A 102 -13.24 -6.25 -24.23
CA PRO A 102 -11.89 -6.09 -23.68
C PRO A 102 -11.87 -5.62 -22.21
N ASN A 103 -13.00 -5.11 -21.69
CA ASN A 103 -13.15 -4.60 -20.33
C ASN A 103 -13.76 -5.61 -19.34
N PHE A 104 -14.04 -6.85 -19.76
CA PHE A 104 -14.73 -7.86 -18.95
C PHE A 104 -14.12 -8.04 -17.54
N LEU A 105 -12.78 -8.02 -17.44
CA LEU A 105 -12.09 -8.15 -16.17
C LEU A 105 -12.28 -6.94 -15.25
N TRP A 106 -12.23 -5.72 -15.82
CA TRP A 106 -12.45 -4.49 -15.08
C TRP A 106 -13.89 -4.41 -14.57
N ASP A 107 -14.87 -4.73 -15.41
CA ASP A 107 -16.30 -4.67 -15.05
C ASP A 107 -16.62 -5.61 -13.88
N LYS A 108 -15.92 -6.74 -13.78
CA LYS A 108 -16.06 -7.69 -12.67
C LYS A 108 -15.38 -7.19 -11.39
N VAL A 109 -14.24 -6.51 -11.49
CA VAL A 109 -13.38 -6.13 -10.34
C VAL A 109 -13.77 -4.76 -9.77
N MET A 110 -14.14 -3.80 -10.61
CA MET A 110 -14.54 -2.43 -10.26
C MET A 110 -15.52 -2.34 -9.07
N PRO A 111 -16.64 -3.09 -9.02
CA PRO A 111 -17.58 -2.95 -7.90
C PRO A 111 -16.94 -3.29 -6.55
N PHE A 112 -16.06 -4.30 -6.49
CA PHE A 112 -15.37 -4.67 -5.24
C PHE A 112 -14.41 -3.58 -4.76
N LEU A 113 -13.75 -2.87 -5.68
CA LEU A 113 -12.79 -1.83 -5.35
C LEU A 113 -13.46 -0.53 -4.86
N VAL A 114 -14.72 -0.30 -5.25
CA VAL A 114 -15.52 0.86 -4.81
C VAL A 114 -16.21 0.60 -3.47
N VAL A 115 -16.53 -0.66 -3.15
CA VAL A 115 -17.16 -1.01 -1.87
C VAL A 115 -16.25 -0.65 -0.68
N ALA A 116 -14.95 -0.95 -0.77
CA ALA A 116 -13.97 -0.65 0.27
C ALA A 116 -13.92 0.84 0.70
N PRO A 117 -13.67 1.82 -0.20
CA PRO A 117 -13.65 3.25 0.15
C PRO A 117 -14.99 3.74 0.70
N CYS A 118 -16.11 3.19 0.21
CA CYS A 118 -17.44 3.55 0.72
C CYS A 118 -17.64 3.10 2.18
N ILE A 119 -17.24 1.87 2.52
CA ILE A 119 -17.33 1.35 3.89
C ILE A 119 -16.44 2.14 4.84
N VAL A 120 -15.18 2.37 4.46
CA VAL A 120 -14.21 3.11 5.31
C VAL A 120 -14.58 4.57 5.46
N GLY A 121 -15.06 5.21 4.38
CA GLY A 121 -15.55 6.58 4.45
C GLY A 121 -16.75 6.72 5.40
N ALA A 122 -17.70 5.79 5.35
CA ALA A 122 -18.84 5.78 6.24
C ALA A 122 -18.46 5.49 7.70
N SER A 123 -17.53 4.55 7.94
CA SER A 123 -17.06 4.24 9.29
C SER A 123 -16.33 5.41 9.92
N TRP A 124 -15.60 6.22 9.15
CA TRP A 124 -14.89 7.39 9.67
C TRP A 124 -15.81 8.38 10.37
N ILE A 125 -16.99 8.63 9.81
CA ILE A 125 -18.00 9.52 10.40
C ILE A 125 -18.49 8.96 11.75
N LEU A 126 -18.78 7.66 11.80
CA LEU A 126 -19.20 6.99 13.03
C LEU A 126 -18.09 6.98 14.09
N ILE A 127 -16.84 6.78 13.67
CA ILE A 127 -15.65 6.82 14.54
C ILE A 127 -15.49 8.21 15.16
N ILE A 128 -15.61 9.29 14.37
CA ILE A 128 -15.54 10.67 14.87
C ILE A 128 -16.65 10.93 15.90
N TYR A 129 -17.87 10.45 15.65
CA TYR A 129 -18.98 10.58 16.60
C TYR A 129 -18.66 9.91 17.95
N TRP A 130 -18.19 8.66 17.94
CA TRP A 130 -17.83 7.95 19.17
C TRP A 130 -16.62 8.55 19.87
N ILE A 131 -15.62 9.02 19.13
CA ILE A 131 -14.42 9.63 19.71
C ILE A 131 -14.74 10.94 20.42
N LYS A 132 -15.70 11.74 19.93
CA LYS A 132 -16.17 12.92 20.67
C LYS A 132 -16.74 12.53 22.04
N ALA A 133 -17.61 11.53 22.09
CA ALA A 133 -18.17 11.03 23.34
C ALA A 133 -17.09 10.47 24.29
N LEU A 134 -16.11 9.73 23.76
CA LEU A 134 -15.00 9.20 24.54
C LEU A 134 -14.04 10.30 25.03
N TYR A 135 -13.85 11.37 24.25
CA TYR A 135 -13.04 12.52 24.64
C TYR A 135 -13.65 13.26 25.83
N GLU A 136 -14.97 13.48 25.81
CA GLU A 136 -15.70 14.07 26.93
C GLU A 136 -15.62 13.20 28.19
N GLU A 137 -15.69 11.87 28.03
CA GLU A 137 -15.59 10.91 29.14
C GLU A 137 -14.18 10.86 29.74
N PHE A 138 -13.14 11.00 28.92
CA PHE A 138 -11.74 11.01 29.39
C PHE A 138 -11.27 12.38 29.92
N GLY A 139 -11.95 13.48 29.55
CA GLY A 139 -11.58 14.85 29.90
C GLY A 139 -12.12 15.38 31.24
N GLN A 140 -12.81 14.56 32.05
CA GLN A 140 -13.30 14.96 33.38
C GLN A 140 -12.17 15.39 34.33
N PRO A 141 -12.43 16.29 35.31
CA PRO A 141 -11.40 17.05 36.06
C PRO A 141 -10.40 16.21 36.88
N SER A 142 -10.65 14.91 37.10
CA SER A 142 -9.68 13.98 37.67
C SER A 142 -8.47 13.70 36.77
N SER A 143 -8.49 14.13 35.50
CA SER A 143 -7.45 13.89 34.49
C SER A 143 -6.50 15.08 34.24
N GLU A 144 -6.74 16.24 34.86
CA GLU A 144 -6.03 17.50 34.54
C GLU A 144 -4.51 17.40 34.78
N GLN A 145 -4.08 16.73 35.86
CA GLN A 145 -2.67 16.44 36.12
C GLN A 145 -2.07 15.39 35.17
N GLN A 146 -2.87 14.43 34.70
CA GLN A 146 -2.44 13.47 33.68
C GLN A 146 -2.26 14.16 32.32
N TYR A 147 -3.05 15.18 31.98
CA TYR A 147 -2.99 15.86 30.69
C TYR A 147 -1.65 16.61 30.48
N LEU A 148 -1.11 17.24 31.52
CA LEU A 148 0.19 17.94 31.46
C LEU A 148 1.38 16.99 31.22
N SER A 149 1.41 15.87 31.96
CA SER A 149 2.44 14.84 31.76
C SER A 149 2.28 14.17 30.39
N THR A 150 1.04 13.84 30.02
CA THR A 150 0.69 13.27 28.71
C THR A 150 1.16 14.17 27.58
N ARG A 151 0.96 15.49 27.66
CA ARG A 151 1.44 16.46 26.65
C ARG A 151 2.95 16.39 26.43
N ALA A 152 3.74 16.25 27.50
CA ALA A 152 5.20 16.12 27.37
C ALA A 152 5.56 14.79 26.68
N THR A 153 4.97 13.66 27.10
CA THR A 153 5.22 12.36 26.47
C THR A 153 4.74 12.32 25.01
N LEU A 154 3.66 13.03 24.69
CA LEU A 154 3.09 13.20 23.34
C LEU A 154 4.09 13.88 22.41
N THR A 155 4.72 14.97 22.88
CA THR A 155 5.74 15.67 22.10
C THR A 155 6.97 14.79 21.88
N VAL A 156 7.41 14.04 22.89
CA VAL A 156 8.53 13.11 22.75
C VAL A 156 8.20 12.00 21.76
N PHE A 157 7.04 11.35 21.90
CA PHE A 157 6.59 10.30 20.99
C PHE A 157 6.40 10.79 19.56
N THR A 158 5.80 11.97 19.36
CA THR A 158 5.62 12.56 18.02
C THR A 158 6.94 12.97 17.39
N ILE A 159 7.92 13.45 18.18
CA ILE A 159 9.29 13.67 17.70
C ILE A 159 9.90 12.35 17.22
N PHE A 160 9.85 11.29 18.03
CA PHE A 160 10.37 9.98 17.61
C PHE A 160 9.64 9.43 16.39
N ALA A 161 8.31 9.54 16.33
CA ALA A 161 7.51 9.09 15.19
C ALA A 161 7.85 9.89 13.92
N PHE A 162 8.05 11.20 14.03
CA PHE A 162 8.46 12.04 12.91
C PHE A 162 9.88 11.71 12.44
N LEU A 163 10.80 11.45 13.36
CA LEU A 163 12.15 10.98 13.05
C LEU A 163 12.14 9.60 12.37
N LEU A 164 11.32 8.66 12.85
CA LEU A 164 11.15 7.34 12.24
C LEU A 164 10.50 7.43 10.85
N LEU A 165 9.54 8.33 10.67
CA LEU A 165 8.93 8.61 9.36
C LEU A 165 9.97 9.21 8.39
N LEU A 166 10.77 10.17 8.84
CA LEU A 166 11.86 10.73 8.03
C LEU A 166 12.91 9.68 7.68
N ALA A 167 13.33 8.86 8.65
CA ALA A 167 14.28 7.78 8.39
C ALA A 167 13.72 6.76 7.39
N SER A 168 12.45 6.36 7.54
CA SER A 168 11.77 5.44 6.61
C SER A 168 11.65 6.05 5.21
N PHE A 169 11.36 7.34 5.12
CA PHE A 169 11.32 8.07 3.85
C PHE A 169 12.70 8.13 3.20
N ILE A 170 13.76 8.43 3.96
CA ILE A 170 15.14 8.46 3.47
C ILE A 170 15.56 7.07 2.96
N VAL A 171 15.24 6.00 3.70
CA VAL A 171 15.49 4.63 3.25
C VAL A 171 14.70 4.33 1.97
N GLY A 172 13.43 4.73 1.89
CA GLY A 172 12.61 4.58 0.69
C GLY A 172 13.20 5.30 -0.53
N VAL A 173 13.63 6.55 -0.38
CA VAL A 173 14.29 7.33 -1.44
C VAL A 173 15.61 6.70 -1.84
N LYS A 174 16.41 6.24 -0.88
CA LYS A 174 17.69 5.56 -1.14
C LYS A 174 17.45 4.27 -1.93
N CYS A 175 16.50 3.44 -1.51
CA CYS A 175 16.11 2.24 -2.23
C CYS A 175 15.68 2.59 -3.67
N PHE A 176 14.81 3.58 -3.86
CA PHE A 176 14.33 3.98 -5.18
C PHE A 176 15.47 4.44 -6.11
N HIS A 177 16.41 5.22 -5.59
CA HIS A 177 17.57 5.68 -6.35
C HIS A 177 18.57 4.56 -6.64
N ASP A 178 18.75 3.61 -5.72
CA ASP A 178 19.58 2.44 -5.95
C ASP A 178 18.95 1.49 -7.00
N PHE A 179 17.61 1.38 -7.04
CA PHE A 179 16.90 0.68 -8.11
C PHE A 179 17.06 1.38 -9.48
N ASP A 180 16.96 2.71 -9.52
CA ASP A 180 17.12 3.48 -10.77
C ASP A 180 18.54 3.35 -11.34
N LYS A 181 19.57 3.39 -10.48
CA LYS A 181 20.96 3.13 -10.86
C LYS A 181 21.15 1.72 -11.43
N GLY A 182 20.60 0.69 -10.79
CA GLY A 182 20.68 -0.68 -11.29
C GLY A 182 19.98 -0.88 -12.65
N LEU A 183 18.87 -0.17 -12.87
CA LEU A 183 18.16 -0.18 -14.15
C LEU A 183 18.96 0.51 -15.26
N HIS A 184 19.69 1.58 -14.93
CA HIS A 184 20.57 2.24 -15.89
C HIS A 184 21.77 1.37 -16.27
N ASP A 185 22.39 0.69 -15.31
CA ASP A 185 23.56 -0.17 -15.54
C ASP A 185 23.22 -1.32 -16.52
N SER A 186 22.05 -1.93 -16.39
CA SER A 186 21.58 -2.98 -17.30
C SER A 186 21.34 -2.48 -18.73
N LYS A 187 20.83 -1.26 -18.92
CA LYS A 187 20.71 -0.65 -20.26
C LYS A 187 22.07 -0.35 -20.88
N THR A 188 23.05 0.12 -20.10
CA THR A 188 24.39 0.38 -20.62
C THR A 188 25.16 -0.90 -20.94
N GLN A 189 24.90 -1.99 -20.22
CA GLN A 189 25.52 -3.28 -20.46
C GLN A 189 24.95 -3.97 -21.72
N GLU A 190 23.65 -3.84 -22.00
CA GLU A 190 23.05 -4.19 -23.30
C GLU A 190 23.70 -3.39 -24.44
N LEU A 191 23.83 -2.07 -24.29
CA LEU A 191 24.51 -1.22 -25.28
C LEU A 191 25.97 -1.63 -25.51
N HIS A 192 26.71 -1.94 -24.45
CA HIS A 192 28.10 -2.38 -24.57
C HIS A 192 28.22 -3.78 -25.18
N ALA A 193 27.30 -4.70 -24.88
CA ALA A 193 27.24 -6.02 -25.49
C ALA A 193 26.91 -5.95 -26.99
N VAL A 194 25.97 -5.09 -27.38
CA VAL A 194 25.61 -4.84 -28.80
C VAL A 194 26.75 -4.17 -29.56
N VAL A 195 27.45 -3.21 -28.93
CA VAL A 195 28.64 -2.57 -29.54
C VAL A 195 29.79 -3.57 -29.68
N PHE A 196 30.03 -4.44 -28.68
CA PHE A 196 31.06 -5.48 -28.78
C PHE A 196 30.73 -6.47 -29.90
N PHE A 197 29.48 -6.93 -30.01
CA PHE A 197 29.04 -7.81 -31.10
C PHE A 197 29.11 -7.14 -32.48
N SER A 198 28.78 -5.85 -32.59
CA SER A 198 28.93 -5.10 -33.85
C SER A 198 30.38 -4.89 -34.24
N SER A 199 31.27 -4.64 -33.28
CA SER A 199 32.71 -4.48 -33.56
C SER A 199 33.34 -5.80 -34.02
N ASP A 200 33.01 -6.93 -33.37
CA ASP A 200 33.47 -8.27 -33.78
C ASP A 200 32.88 -8.73 -35.13
N ALA A 201 31.70 -8.24 -35.51
CA ALA A 201 31.11 -8.50 -36.83
C ALA A 201 31.77 -7.65 -37.93
N GLN A 202 32.02 -6.36 -37.65
CA GLN A 202 32.64 -5.44 -38.61
C GLN A 202 34.13 -5.73 -38.86
N GLU A 203 34.85 -6.26 -37.87
CA GLU A 203 36.24 -6.71 -38.03
C GLU A 203 36.35 -8.01 -38.84
N ARG A 204 35.34 -8.89 -38.78
CA ARG A 204 35.26 -10.11 -39.60
C ARG A 204 34.94 -9.84 -41.07
N ASP A 205 34.06 -8.88 -41.38
CA ASP A 205 33.74 -8.52 -42.76
C ASP A 205 34.89 -7.79 -43.48
N SER A 206 35.71 -7.04 -42.72
CA SER A 206 36.90 -6.37 -43.25
C SER A 206 38.00 -7.35 -43.65
N ALA A 207 38.13 -8.49 -42.96
CA ALA A 207 39.12 -9.52 -43.27
C ALA A 207 38.82 -10.30 -44.56
N TYR A 208 37.54 -10.39 -44.98
CA TYR A 208 37.13 -11.08 -46.21
C TYR A 208 37.34 -10.25 -47.48
N SER A 209 37.50 -8.92 -47.38
CA SER A 209 37.63 -8.04 -48.57
C SER A 209 39.06 -7.96 -49.12
N THR A 210 40.08 -8.37 -48.36
CA THR A 210 41.51 -8.30 -48.77
C THR A 210 42.11 -9.62 -49.28
N GLY A 211 41.33 -10.72 -49.34
CA GLY A 211 41.81 -12.05 -49.70
C GLY A 211 41.09 -12.64 -50.92
N GLY A 212 41.16 -11.97 -52.07
CA GLY A 212 40.60 -12.50 -53.32
C GLY A 212 41.36 -13.72 -53.83
N ALA A 213 40.73 -14.89 -53.82
CA ALA A 213 41.15 -16.06 -54.59
C ALA A 213 40.00 -16.51 -55.51
N ALA A 214 40.30 -16.60 -56.80
CA ALA A 214 39.35 -16.88 -57.88
C ALA A 214 38.73 -18.28 -57.76
N LEU A 215 37.40 -18.38 -57.85
CA LEU A 215 36.65 -19.64 -57.87
C LEU A 215 36.81 -20.31 -59.25
N GLN A 216 37.24 -21.57 -59.23
CA GLN A 216 37.37 -22.43 -60.42
C GLN A 216 35.99 -22.94 -60.88
N PRO A 217 35.74 -23.16 -62.19
CA PRO A 217 34.41 -23.50 -62.69
C PRO A 217 34.08 -24.96 -62.36
N GLN A 218 32.95 -25.19 -61.72
CA GLN A 218 32.44 -26.53 -61.45
C GLN A 218 31.75 -27.08 -62.70
N ILE A 219 32.25 -28.22 -63.18
CA ILE A 219 31.77 -28.94 -64.37
C ILE A 219 30.48 -29.67 -63.98
N SER A 220 29.38 -29.37 -64.67
CA SER A 220 28.12 -30.11 -64.57
C SER A 220 28.23 -31.38 -65.41
N ILE A 221 28.05 -32.55 -64.80
CA ILE A 221 27.81 -33.80 -65.51
C ILE A 221 26.36 -34.19 -65.24
N GLU A 222 25.67 -34.53 -66.34
CA GLU A 222 24.29 -35.01 -66.45
C GLU A 222 23.91 -36.12 -65.46
#